data_AF-A0A098M393-F1
#
_entry.id   AF-A0A098M393-F1
#
_cell.length_a   1.000
_cell.length_b   1.000
_cell.length_c   1.000
_cell.angle_alpha   90.00
_cell.angle_beta   90.00
_cell.angle_gamma   90.00
#
_symmetry.space_group_name_H-M   'P 1'
#
loop_
_entity.id
_entity.type
_entity.pdbx_description
1 polymer ?
#
loop_
_entity_poly.entity_id
_entity_poly.type
_entity_poly.pdbx_seq_one_letter_code
_entity_poly.pdbx_strand_id
1 'polypeptide(L)'
;MKIQWSLIAGLIFALLTALFAVINVDPVQVNFGFDVVSIPLILVILGCALIGGIIVGSYGIFRQYRLQKQIKILTAELTKLREANTSMESMNIEDDRISTSHSTQL
;
A
#
# COMPACT_ATOMS: atom_id res chain seq x y z
N MET A 1 16.09 2.27 -7.22
CA MET A 1 16.13 3.21 -8.37
C MET A 1 14.76 3.80 -8.73
N LYS A 2 13.63 3.06 -8.62
CA LYS A 2 12.28 3.55 -9.00
C LYS A 2 11.85 4.85 -8.29
N ILE A 3 12.19 5.00 -7.01
CA ILE A 3 11.78 6.18 -6.23
C ILE A 3 12.56 7.44 -6.63
N GLN A 4 13.85 7.31 -6.97
CA GLN A 4 14.67 8.42 -7.47
C GLN A 4 14.15 8.93 -8.82
N TRP A 5 13.74 8.02 -9.71
CA TRP A 5 13.06 8.38 -10.97
C TRP A 5 11.72 9.06 -10.72
N SER A 6 10.94 8.60 -9.74
CA SER A 6 9.68 9.27 -9.36
C SER A 6 9.92 10.68 -8.80
N LEU A 7 10.99 10.89 -8.02
CA LEU A 7 11.35 12.21 -7.50
C LEU A 7 11.78 13.15 -8.63
N ILE A 8 12.59 12.68 -9.59
CA ILE A 8 12.98 13.45 -10.77
C ILE A 8 11.75 13.84 -11.60
N ALA A 9 10.84 12.90 -11.85
CA ALA A 9 9.61 13.16 -12.60
C ALA A 9 8.70 14.15 -11.86
N GLY A 10 8.58 14.02 -10.54
CA GLY A 10 7.84 14.96 -9.71
C GLY A 10 8.42 16.37 -9.73
N LEU A 11 9.74 16.50 -9.71
CA LEU A 11 10.43 17.80 -9.80
C LEU A 11 10.18 18.47 -11.16
N ILE A 12 10.31 17.71 -12.25
CA ILE A 12 10.00 18.21 -13.61
C ILE A 12 8.53 18.66 -13.68
N PHE A 13 7.61 17.85 -13.16
CA PHE A 13 6.19 18.19 -13.12
C PHE A 13 5.91 19.45 -12.29
N ALA A 14 6.55 19.62 -11.14
CA ALA A 14 6.44 20.82 -10.33
C ALA A 14 6.95 22.07 -11.07
N LEU A 15 8.05 21.95 -11.82
CA LEU A 15 8.61 23.04 -12.61
C LEU A 15 7.67 23.42 -13.77
N LEU A 16 7.10 22.43 -14.47
CA LEU A 16 6.06 22.66 -15.48
C LEU A 16 4.83 23.36 -14.88
N THR A 17 4.38 22.90 -13.71
CA THR A 17 3.24 23.49 -13.00
C THR A 17 3.50 24.94 -12.60
N ALA A 18 4.72 25.24 -12.12
CA ALA A 18 5.12 26.61 -11.80
C ALA A 18 5.15 27.50 -13.04
N LEU A 19 5.63 26.98 -14.19
CA LEU A 19 5.59 27.70 -15.45
C LEU A 19 4.15 28.01 -15.89
N PHE A 20 3.25 27.03 -15.80
CA PHE A 20 1.82 27.23 -16.06
C PHE A 20 1.20 28.27 -15.13
N ALA A 21 1.60 28.29 -13.86
CA ALA A 21 1.10 29.26 -12.88
C ALA A 21 1.49 30.69 -13.24
N VAL A 22 2.71 30.91 -13.76
CA VAL A 22 3.17 32.24 -14.17
C VAL A 22 2.50 32.68 -15.47
N ILE A 23 2.39 31.80 -16.47
CA ILE A 23 1.84 32.14 -17.79
C ILE A 23 0.32 32.32 -17.75
N ASN A 24 -0.39 31.55 -16.91
CA ASN A 24 -1.86 31.52 -16.85
C ASN A 24 -2.37 32.03 -15.49
N VAL A 25 -1.79 33.12 -15.01
CA VAL A 25 -2.27 33.82 -13.80
C VAL A 25 -3.52 34.66 -14.07
N ASP A 26 -3.92 34.76 -15.35
CA ASP A 26 -5.11 35.50 -15.74
C ASP A 26 -6.36 34.95 -15.03
N PRO A 27 -7.16 35.85 -14.43
CA PRO A 27 -8.33 35.44 -13.68
C PRO A 27 -9.42 34.92 -14.62
N VAL A 28 -9.95 33.73 -14.30
CA VAL A 28 -11.06 33.11 -15.02
C VAL A 28 -12.27 33.06 -14.09
N GLN A 29 -13.45 33.37 -14.63
CA GLN A 29 -14.71 33.26 -13.90
C GLN A 29 -15.11 31.80 -13.79
N VAL A 30 -15.24 31.30 -12.55
CA VAL A 30 -15.70 29.94 -12.27
C VAL A 30 -17.06 30.03 -11.59
N ASN A 31 -18.06 29.40 -12.19
CA ASN A 31 -19.38 29.27 -11.60
C ASN A 31 -19.45 27.98 -10.77
N PHE A 32 -19.56 28.12 -9.45
CA PHE A 32 -19.68 27.00 -8.52
C PHE A 32 -21.14 26.56 -8.26
N GLY A 33 -22.09 27.08 -9.04
CA GLY A 33 -23.53 26.84 -8.89
C GLY A 33 -24.22 27.76 -7.88
N PHE A 34 -23.49 28.24 -6.87
CA PHE A 34 -23.99 29.15 -5.84
C PHE A 34 -23.41 30.56 -5.92
N ASP A 35 -22.19 30.68 -6.46
CA ASP A 35 -21.50 31.95 -6.63
C ASP A 35 -20.53 31.87 -7.81
N VAL A 36 -20.22 33.03 -8.40
CA VAL A 36 -19.27 33.17 -9.51
C VAL A 36 -18.04 33.90 -8.97
N VAL A 37 -16.92 33.17 -8.88
CA VAL A 37 -15.69 33.71 -8.33
C VAL A 37 -14.64 33.80 -9.43
N SER A 38 -13.93 34.92 -9.45
CA SER A 38 -12.84 35.19 -10.40
C SER A 38 -11.51 34.79 -9.77
N ILE A 39 -10.98 33.63 -10.16
CA ILE A 39 -9.71 33.08 -9.67
C ILE A 39 -8.84 32.59 -10.83
N PRO A 40 -7.49 32.62 -10.70
CA PRO A 40 -6.61 32.04 -11.69
C PRO A 40 -6.92 30.56 -11.96
N LEU A 41 -6.93 30.16 -13.23
CA LEU A 41 -7.29 28.78 -13.64
C LEU A 41 -6.40 27.71 -12.99
N ILE A 42 -5.12 28.03 -12.79
CA ILE A 42 -4.16 27.10 -12.16
C ILE A 42 -4.56 26.72 -10.73
N LEU A 43 -5.16 27.63 -9.96
CA LEU A 43 -5.60 27.34 -8.59
C LEU A 43 -6.74 26.32 -8.58
N VAL A 44 -7.62 26.39 -9.58
CA VAL A 44 -8.71 25.43 -9.76
C VAL A 44 -8.15 24.05 -10.08
N ILE A 45 -7.23 23.99 -11.06
CA ILE A 45 -6.59 22.73 -11.47
C ILE A 45 -5.83 22.10 -10.31
N LEU A 46 -5.03 22.90 -9.59
CA LEU A 46 -4.28 22.44 -8.42
C LEU A 46 -5.19 21.98 -7.29
N GLY A 47 -6.27 22.70 -7.02
CA GLY A 47 -7.27 22.29 -6.03
C GLY A 47 -7.91 20.95 -6.35
N CYS A 48 -8.38 20.77 -7.60
CA CYS A 48 -8.94 19.51 -8.07
C CYS A 48 -7.92 18.37 -8.02
N ALA A 49 -6.70 18.60 -8.50
CA ALA A 49 -5.62 17.62 -8.50
C ALA A 49 -5.22 17.22 -7.07
N LEU A 50 -5.15 18.18 -6.14
CA LEU A 50 -4.85 17.93 -4.74
C LEU A 50 -5.94 17.07 -4.09
N ILE A 51 -7.21 17.40 -4.30
CA ILE A 51 -8.34 16.61 -3.80
C ILE A 51 -8.29 15.18 -4.37
N GLY A 52 -8.09 15.04 -5.68
CA GLY A 52 -7.93 13.73 -6.32
C GLY A 52 -6.73 12.94 -5.74
N GLY A 53 -5.62 13.62 -5.50
CA GLY A 53 -4.43 13.04 -4.88
C GLY A 53 -4.68 12.57 -3.45
N ILE A 54 -5.43 13.33 -2.64
CA ILE A 54 -5.82 12.94 -1.28
C ILE A 54 -6.71 11.68 -1.33
N ILE A 55 -7.69 11.64 -2.24
CA ILE A 55 -8.59 10.49 -2.39
C ILE A 55 -7.80 9.23 -2.80
N VAL A 56 -6.96 9.32 -3.84
CA VAL A 56 -6.15 8.18 -4.30
C VAL A 56 -5.11 7.77 -3.26
N GLY A 57 -4.44 8.74 -2.64
CA GLY A 57 -3.43 8.50 -1.61
C GLY A 57 -4.01 7.81 -0.37
N SER A 58 -5.15 8.29 0.12
CA SER A 58 -5.85 7.67 1.26
C SER A 58 -6.31 6.25 0.93
N TYR A 59 -6.86 6.01 -0.27
CA TYR A 59 -7.21 4.67 -0.73
C TYR A 59 -5.99 3.73 -0.82
N GLY A 60 -4.86 4.24 -1.31
CA GLY A 60 -3.59 3.52 -1.36
C GLY A 60 -3.09 3.10 0.03
N ILE A 61 -3.10 4.02 1.00
CA ILE A 61 -2.72 3.75 2.39
C ILE A 61 -3.65 2.71 3.01
N PHE A 62 -4.96 2.86 2.84
CA PHE A 62 -5.96 1.91 3.37
C PHE A 62 -5.75 0.50 2.80
N ARG A 63 -5.57 0.39 1.48
CA ARG A 63 -5.29 -0.89 0.80
C ARG A 63 -4.00 -1.51 1.33
N GLN A 64 -2.94 -0.71 1.47
CA GLN A 64 -1.66 -1.20 1.98
C GLN A 64 -1.79 -1.73 3.41
N TYR A 65 -2.53 -1.02 4.28
CA TYR A 65 -2.79 -1.48 5.64
C TYR A 65 -3.54 -2.82 5.67
N ARG A 66 -4.60 -2.99 4.84
CA ARG A 66 -5.32 -4.26 4.75
C ARG A 66 -4.45 -5.40 4.25
N LEU A 67 -3.56 -5.13 3.29
CA LEU A 67 -2.62 -6.13 2.77
C LEU A 67 -1.61 -6.54 3.85
N GLN A 68 -1.06 -5.58 4.60
CA GLN A 68 -0.16 -5.88 5.72
C GLN A 68 -0.84 -6.72 6.81
N LYS A 69 -2.11 -6.43 7.14
CA LYS A 69 -2.86 -7.23 8.10
C LYS A 69 -3.06 -8.68 7.62
N GLN A 70 -3.41 -8.86 6.34
CA GLN A 70 -3.54 -10.19 5.74
C GLN A 70 -2.20 -10.94 5.76
N ILE A 71 -1.10 -10.27 5.40
CA ILE A 71 0.25 -10.87 5.46
C ILE A 71 0.53 -11.38 6.87
N LYS A 72 0.26 -10.58 7.91
CA LYS A 72 0.48 -10.98 9.31
C LYS A 72 -0.36 -12.19 9.73
N ILE A 73 -1.64 -12.23 9.34
CA ILE A 73 -2.53 -13.36 9.64
C ILE A 73 -2.03 -14.63 8.95
N LEU A 74 -1.78 -14.56 7.64
CA LEU A 74 -1.29 -15.69 6.86
C LEU A 74 0.07 -16.18 7.37
N THR A 75 1.00 -15.29 7.73
CA THR A 75 2.28 -15.71 8.31
C THR A 75 2.11 -16.38 9.67
N ALA A 76 1.19 -15.91 10.52
CA ALA A 76 0.92 -16.57 11.80
C ALA A 76 0.28 -17.96 11.61
N GLU A 77 -0.63 -18.13 10.65
CA GLU A 77 -1.21 -19.43 10.30
C GLU A 77 -0.14 -20.41 9.78
N LEU A 78 0.73 -19.94 8.88
CA LEU A 78 1.83 -20.76 8.37
C LEU A 78 2.79 -21.20 9.47
N THR A 79 3.10 -20.33 10.44
CA THR A 79 3.94 -20.69 11.58
C THR A 79 3.27 -21.77 12.44
N LYS A 80 1.99 -21.61 12.79
CA LYS A 80 1.24 -22.61 13.57
C LYS A 80 1.15 -23.96 12.86
N LEU A 81 0.89 -23.97 11.56
CA LEU A 81 0.84 -25.19 10.75
C LEU A 81 2.21 -25.89 10.69
N ARG A 82 3.30 -25.13 10.60
CA ARG A 82 4.66 -25.68 10.68
C ARG A 82 4.95 -26.29 12.04
N GLU A 83 4.63 -25.59 13.12
CA GLU A 83 4.81 -26.09 14.49
C GLU A 83 3.99 -27.37 14.73
N ALA A 84 2.73 -27.41 14.27
CA ALA A 84 1.88 -28.61 14.35
C ALA A 84 2.48 -29.79 13.57
N ASN A 85 2.94 -29.57 12.33
CA ASN A 85 3.62 -30.62 11.55
C ASN A 85 4.88 -31.13 12.22
N THR A 86 5.73 -30.25 12.76
CA THR A 86 6.93 -30.67 13.50
C THR A 86 6.58 -31.48 14.75
N SER A 87 5.54 -31.10 15.49
CA SER A 87 5.09 -31.85 16.67
C SER A 87 4.50 -33.22 16.31
N MET A 88 3.76 -33.33 15.21
CA MET A 88 3.26 -34.60 14.68
C MET A 88 4.39 -35.51 14.20
N GLU A 89 5.39 -34.98 13.52
CA GLU A 89 6.56 -35.74 13.09
C GLU A 89 7.38 -36.26 14.28
N SER A 90 7.57 -35.45 15.33
CA SER A 90 8.23 -35.90 16.55
C SER A 90 7.45 -36.97 17.32
N MET A 91 6.11 -36.89 17.36
CA MET A 91 5.28 -37.93 17.98
C MET A 91 5.32 -39.24 17.18
N ASN A 92 5.32 -39.16 15.84
CA ASN A 92 5.39 -40.34 14.98
C ASN A 92 6.77 -41.03 15.08
N ILE A 93 7.86 -40.28 15.26
CA ILE A 93 9.20 -40.83 15.49
C ILE A 93 9.30 -41.50 16.88
N GLU A 94 8.65 -40.94 17.90
CA GLU A 94 8.62 -41.54 19.25
C GLU A 94 7.83 -42.85 19.26
N ASP A 95 6.69 -42.90 18.56
CA ASP A 95 5.84 -44.10 18.45
C ASP A 95 6.51 -45.25 17.67
N ASP A 96 7.28 -44.92 16.63
CA ASP A 96 8.04 -45.89 15.84
C ASP A 96 9.25 -46.46 16.63
N ARG A 97 9.87 -45.64 17.48
CA ARG A 97 10.92 -46.07 18.43
C ARG A 97 10.38 -46.99 19.53
N ILE A 98 9.20 -46.68 20.07
CA ILE A 98 8.56 -47.51 21.09
C ILE A 98 8.17 -48.88 20.48
N SER A 99 7.60 -48.89 19.27
CA SER A 99 7.20 -50.12 18.56
C SER A 99 8.38 -51.03 18.16
N THR A 100 9.50 -50.45 17.72
CA THR A 100 10.72 -51.21 17.39
C THR A 100 11.45 -51.73 18.64
N SER A 101 11.40 -50.99 19.75
CA SER A 101 11.96 -51.47 21.03
C SER A 101 11.20 -52.67 21.60
N HIS A 102 9.87 -52.70 21.43
CA HIS A 102 9.01 -53.77 21.94
C HIS A 102 9.12 -55.08 21.13
N SER A 103 9.52 -55.01 19.86
CA SER A 103 9.71 -56.16 18.97
C SER A 103 11.10 -56.81 19.07
N THR A 104 12.08 -56.14 19.68
CA THR A 104 13.46 -56.65 19.83
C THR A 104 13.67 -57.44 21.14
N GLN A 105 12.66 -57.52 22.02
CA GLN A 105 12.73 -58.26 23.30
C GLN A 105 12.09 -59.67 23.28
N LEU A 106 11.79 -60.22 22.10
CA LEU A 106 11.38 -61.62 21.90
C LEU A 106 12.41 -62.34 21.03
#